data_AF-T0TDD5-F1
#
_entry.id   AF-T0TDD5-F1
#
_cell.length_a   1.000
_cell.length_b   1.000
_cell.length_c   1.000
_cell.angle_alpha   90.00
_cell.angle_beta   90.00
_cell.angle_gamma   90.00
#
_symmetry.space_group_name_H-M   'P 1'
#
loop_
_entity.id
_entity.type
_entity.pdbx_description
1 polymer ?
#
loop_
_entity_poly.entity_id
_entity_poly.type
_entity_poly.pdbx_seq_one_letter_code
_entity_poly.pdbx_strand_id
1 'polypeptide(L)'
;MKTLTEQAFAQALKEIMAKKSFDKITVTELVQHLKVNRQTFYYHFNDLYDLLEQIYISDGERMIGDNRTNDSWEKGMLALFHYIQDNKAFVCNTYYSVNRNYLEHFLYDRAYDLIKPVLEEKGLDLTEEEIEFRVHFYKYGLVGFILDWIDSGLQENPQDLAHRIYQLLEKL
;
A
#
# COMPACT_ATOMS: atom_id res chain seq x y z
N MET A 1 -2.40 18.59 -4.02
CA MET A 1 -2.82 18.74 -2.60
C MET A 1 -4.26 18.26 -2.51
N LYS A 2 -4.53 17.20 -1.74
CA LYS A 2 -5.87 16.61 -1.67
C LYS A 2 -6.89 17.56 -1.06
N THR A 3 -8.10 17.57 -1.60
CA THR A 3 -9.20 18.37 -1.05
C THR A 3 -9.73 17.75 0.25
N LEU A 4 -10.33 18.57 1.12
CA LEU A 4 -11.03 18.09 2.32
C LEU A 4 -12.12 17.06 1.96
N THR A 5 -12.75 17.24 0.79
CA THR A 5 -13.78 16.35 0.26
C THR A 5 -13.23 14.98 -0.10
N GLU A 6 -12.08 14.90 -0.79
CA GLU A 6 -11.41 13.63 -1.12
C GLU A 6 -11.03 12.85 0.15
N GLN A 7 -10.55 13.56 1.18
CA GLN A 7 -10.21 12.94 2.47
C GLN A 7 -11.46 12.41 3.18
N ALA A 8 -12.58 13.12 3.11
CA ALA A 8 -13.85 12.66 3.69
C ALA A 8 -14.37 11.40 2.99
N PHE A 9 -14.28 11.32 1.65
CA PHE A 9 -14.63 10.11 0.90
C PHE A 9 -13.72 8.92 1.23
N ALA A 10 -12.40 9.15 1.32
CA ALA A 10 -11.45 8.12 1.74
C ALA A 10 -11.79 7.54 3.11
N GLN A 11 -12.05 8.42 4.08
CA GLN A 11 -12.40 8.03 5.44
C GLN A 11 -13.73 7.27 5.49
N ALA A 12 -14.75 7.77 4.80
CA ALA A 12 -16.05 7.11 4.72
C ALA A 12 -15.95 5.70 4.11
N LEU A 13 -15.14 5.51 3.07
CA LEU A 13 -14.95 4.20 2.46
C LEU A 13 -14.28 3.23 3.45
N LYS A 14 -13.23 3.65 4.15
CA LYS A 14 -12.58 2.85 5.20
C LYS A 14 -13.54 2.45 6.32
N GLU A 15 -14.38 3.37 6.79
CA GLU A 15 -15.39 3.11 7.83
C GLU A 15 -16.45 2.10 7.41
N ILE A 16 -16.92 2.17 6.16
CA ILE A 16 -17.89 1.21 5.62
C ILE A 16 -17.22 -0.15 5.41
N MET A 17 -15.98 -0.17 4.90
CA MET A 17 -15.19 -1.38 4.71
C MET A 17 -14.86 -2.08 6.03
N ALA A 18 -14.84 -1.38 7.17
CA ALA A 18 -14.72 -2.05 8.47
C ALA A 18 -15.91 -2.97 8.80
N LYS A 19 -17.06 -2.79 8.13
CA LYS A 19 -18.32 -3.50 8.43
C LYS A 19 -18.75 -4.48 7.35
N LYS A 20 -18.29 -4.31 6.10
CA LYS A 20 -18.67 -5.18 4.98
C LYS A 20 -17.63 -5.15 3.85
N SER A 21 -17.66 -6.17 3.00
CA SER A 21 -16.77 -6.30 1.84
C SER A 21 -16.96 -5.16 0.83
N PHE A 22 -15.86 -4.75 0.19
CA PHE A 22 -15.83 -3.67 -0.79
C PHE A 22 -16.83 -3.87 -1.93
N ASP A 23 -16.95 -5.09 -2.46
CA ASP A 23 -17.84 -5.42 -3.57
C ASP A 23 -19.35 -5.21 -3.28
N LYS A 24 -19.71 -4.98 -2.00
CA LYS A 24 -21.09 -4.68 -1.56
C LYS A 24 -21.34 -3.20 -1.27
N ILE A 25 -20.34 -2.35 -1.49
CA ILE A 25 -20.42 -0.90 -1.25
C ILE A 25 -20.91 -0.24 -2.53
N THR A 26 -21.72 0.82 -2.40
CA THR A 26 -22.20 1.61 -3.53
C THR A 26 -21.85 3.07 -3.36
N VAL A 27 -21.71 3.80 -4.47
CA VAL A 27 -21.56 5.26 -4.45
C VAL A 27 -22.72 5.92 -3.69
N THR A 28 -23.94 5.41 -3.85
CA THR A 28 -25.13 5.92 -3.15
C THR A 28 -24.98 5.88 -1.62
N GLU A 29 -24.48 4.77 -1.10
CA GLU A 29 -24.25 4.61 0.35
C GLU A 29 -23.18 5.56 0.87
N LEU A 30 -22.08 5.71 0.13
CA LEU A 30 -21.00 6.64 0.47
C LEU A 30 -21.50 8.09 0.57
N VAL A 31 -22.23 8.55 -0.44
CA VAL A 31 -22.74 9.92 -0.45
C VAL A 31 -23.83 10.15 0.60
N GLN A 32 -24.61 9.11 0.93
CA GLN A 32 -25.56 9.15 2.04
C GLN A 32 -24.86 9.26 3.40
N HIS A 33 -23.78 8.49 3.61
CA HIS A 33 -22.95 8.55 4.82
C HIS A 33 -22.38 9.95 5.03
N LEU A 34 -21.93 10.60 3.96
CA LEU A 34 -21.35 11.94 3.98
C LEU A 34 -22.38 13.08 3.85
N LYS A 35 -23.66 12.77 3.63
CA LYS A 35 -24.74 13.74 3.38
C LYS A 35 -24.45 14.70 2.22
N VAL A 36 -23.84 14.17 1.16
CA VAL A 36 -23.57 14.90 -0.09
C VAL A 36 -24.35 14.30 -1.25
N ASN A 37 -24.33 14.94 -2.42
CA ASN A 37 -24.98 14.40 -3.61
C ASN A 37 -24.00 13.53 -4.43
N ARG A 38 -24.52 12.72 -5.34
CA ARG A 38 -23.71 11.87 -6.23
C ARG A 38 -22.80 12.67 -7.17
N GLN A 39 -23.19 13.89 -7.55
CA GLN A 39 -22.37 14.74 -8.41
C GLN A 39 -21.07 15.17 -7.70
N THR A 40 -21.11 15.39 -6.38
CA THR A 40 -19.92 15.66 -5.57
C THR A 40 -18.96 14.48 -5.62
N PHE A 41 -19.44 13.24 -5.55
CA PHE A 41 -18.57 12.07 -5.72
C PHE A 41 -17.94 12.04 -7.11
N TYR A 42 -18.76 12.12 -8.16
CA TYR A 42 -18.29 12.02 -9.54
C TYR A 42 -17.45 13.21 -10.02
N TYR A 43 -17.42 14.30 -9.25
CA TYR A 43 -16.49 15.40 -9.47
C TYR A 43 -15.05 15.01 -9.11
N HIS A 44 -14.87 14.14 -8.11
CA HIS A 44 -13.55 13.74 -7.61
C HIS A 44 -13.11 12.36 -8.11
N PHE A 45 -14.06 11.44 -8.35
CA PHE A 45 -13.76 10.04 -8.65
C PHE A 45 -14.68 9.49 -9.74
N ASN A 46 -14.13 8.70 -10.65
CA ASN A 46 -14.91 8.03 -11.70
C ASN A 46 -15.84 6.97 -11.12
N ASP A 47 -15.36 6.20 -10.14
CA ASP A 47 -16.10 5.16 -9.44
C ASP A 47 -15.44 4.84 -8.08
N LEU A 48 -15.92 3.77 -7.41
CA LEU A 48 -15.35 3.33 -6.13
C LEU A 48 -13.92 2.79 -6.24
N TYR A 49 -13.53 2.31 -7.42
CA TYR A 49 -12.18 1.79 -7.66
C TYR A 49 -11.18 2.91 -7.77
N ASP A 50 -11.54 3.99 -8.49
CA ASP A 50 -10.75 5.22 -8.53
C ASP A 50 -10.54 5.78 -7.10
N LEU A 51 -11.60 5.82 -6.29
CA LEU A 51 -11.46 6.19 -4.87
C LEU A 51 -10.51 5.23 -4.12
N LEU A 52 -10.63 3.92 -4.33
CA LEU A 52 -9.79 2.92 -3.67
C LEU A 52 -8.30 3.10 -4.03
N GLU A 53 -8.00 3.27 -5.31
CA GLU A 53 -6.66 3.54 -5.82
C GLU A 53 -6.09 4.84 -5.24
N GLN A 54 -6.90 5.91 -5.23
CA GLN A 54 -6.51 7.20 -4.64
C GLN A 54 -6.22 7.11 -3.14
N ILE A 55 -6.89 6.22 -2.40
CA ILE A 55 -6.57 5.96 -0.98
C ILE A 55 -5.19 5.32 -0.88
N TYR A 56 -4.94 4.25 -1.64
CA TYR A 56 -3.66 3.55 -1.62
C TYR A 56 -2.49 4.46 -2.00
N ILE A 57 -2.60 5.23 -3.10
CA ILE A 57 -1.57 6.19 -3.52
C ILE A 57 -1.24 7.16 -2.37
N SER A 58 -2.26 7.76 -1.77
CA SER A 58 -2.06 8.78 -0.74
C SER A 58 -1.57 8.25 0.59
N ASP A 59 -1.96 7.04 0.96
CA ASP A 59 -1.41 6.41 2.15
C ASP A 59 0.04 5.99 1.89
N GLY A 60 0.37 5.56 0.66
CA GLY A 60 1.73 5.35 0.19
C GLY A 60 2.62 6.60 0.30
N GLU A 61 2.14 7.75 -0.19
CA GLU A 61 2.85 9.03 -0.10
C GLU A 61 3.11 9.45 1.36
N ARG A 62 2.15 9.21 2.25
CA ARG A 62 2.30 9.50 3.69
C ARG A 62 3.31 8.58 4.38
N MET A 63 3.38 7.31 3.97
CA MET A 63 4.29 6.33 4.55
C MET A 63 5.75 6.59 4.19
N ILE A 64 6.02 7.03 2.95
CA ILE A 64 7.40 7.13 2.46
C ILE A 64 8.10 8.41 2.93
N GLY A 65 7.42 9.57 3.02
CA GLY A 65 8.03 10.83 3.52
C GLY A 65 9.40 11.20 2.90
N ASP A 66 10.16 12.08 3.55
CA ASP A 66 11.54 12.49 3.13
C ASP A 66 12.62 11.41 3.41
N ASN A 67 12.21 10.21 3.79
CA ASN A 67 13.10 9.15 4.26
C ASN A 67 13.61 8.31 3.07
N ARG A 68 14.59 8.82 2.33
CA ARG A 68 15.27 8.16 1.18
C ARG A 68 16.77 7.92 1.41
N THR A 69 17.15 7.17 2.44
CA THR A 69 18.55 6.81 2.78
C THR A 69 18.63 5.38 3.33
N ASN A 70 19.82 4.77 3.48
CA ASN A 70 19.94 3.41 4.06
C ASN A 70 19.20 3.20 5.41
N ASP A 71 19.23 4.21 6.30
CA ASP A 71 18.48 4.25 7.58
C ASP A 71 16.95 4.32 7.39
N SER A 72 16.50 4.52 6.15
CA SER A 72 15.13 4.79 5.74
C SER A 72 14.42 3.55 5.23
N TRP A 73 15.15 2.54 4.76
CA TRP A 73 14.58 1.30 4.24
C TRP A 73 13.91 0.48 5.34
N GLU A 74 14.62 0.16 6.44
CA GLU A 74 14.05 -0.65 7.53
C GLU A 74 12.85 0.09 8.15
N LYS A 75 12.95 1.42 8.27
CA LYS A 75 11.85 2.29 8.72
C LYS A 75 10.68 2.31 7.74
N GLY A 76 10.93 2.37 6.44
CA GLY A 76 9.90 2.40 5.40
C GLY A 76 9.18 1.05 5.27
N MET A 77 9.92 -0.06 5.36
CA MET A 77 9.33 -1.39 5.47
C MET A 77 8.49 -1.53 6.73
N LEU A 78 9.02 -1.12 7.88
CA LEU A 78 8.29 -1.19 9.13
C LEU A 78 7.00 -0.35 9.07
N ALA A 79 7.07 0.85 8.47
CA ALA A 79 5.91 1.68 8.23
C ALA A 79 4.87 1.00 7.32
N LEU A 80 5.30 0.29 6.28
CA LEU A 80 4.42 -0.50 5.42
C LEU A 80 3.72 -1.62 6.20
N PHE A 81 4.46 -2.39 7.01
CA PHE A 81 3.87 -3.44 7.84
C PHE A 81 2.90 -2.89 8.89
N HIS A 82 3.24 -1.78 9.56
CA HIS A 82 2.34 -1.11 10.50
C HIS A 82 1.09 -0.59 9.81
N TYR A 83 1.21 0.02 8.62
CA TYR A 83 0.06 0.46 7.86
C TYR A 83 -0.91 -0.69 7.55
N ILE A 84 -0.38 -1.82 7.07
CA ILE A 84 -1.19 -3.01 6.79
C ILE A 84 -1.89 -3.51 8.05
N GLN A 85 -1.18 -3.54 9.18
CA GLN A 85 -1.75 -3.96 10.47
C GLN A 85 -2.84 -3.00 10.97
N ASP A 86 -2.58 -1.70 10.95
CA ASP A 86 -3.50 -0.66 11.42
C ASP A 86 -4.73 -0.54 10.52
N ASN A 87 -4.58 -0.85 9.23
CA ASN A 87 -5.65 -0.85 8.23
C ASN A 87 -6.12 -2.28 7.88
N LYS A 88 -5.94 -3.27 8.78
CA LYS A 88 -6.23 -4.69 8.53
C LYS A 88 -7.57 -4.93 7.83
N ALA A 89 -8.66 -4.36 8.35
CA ALA A 89 -9.99 -4.58 7.77
C ALA A 89 -10.07 -4.07 6.32
N PHE A 90 -9.45 -2.93 6.03
CA PHE A 90 -9.41 -2.35 4.69
C PHE A 90 -8.56 -3.20 3.75
N VAL A 91 -7.33 -3.53 4.14
CA VAL A 91 -6.38 -4.32 3.34
C VAL A 91 -6.90 -5.73 3.09
N CYS A 92 -7.36 -6.45 4.13
CA CYS A 92 -7.93 -7.79 3.97
C CYS A 92 -9.18 -7.77 3.08
N ASN A 93 -10.06 -6.77 3.22
CA ASN A 93 -11.24 -6.70 2.37
C ASN A 93 -10.92 -6.40 0.90
N THR A 94 -9.85 -5.65 0.61
CA THR A 94 -9.36 -5.54 -0.77
C THR A 94 -8.70 -6.84 -1.24
N TYR A 95 -7.88 -7.47 -0.40
CA TYR A 95 -7.18 -8.71 -0.74
C TYR A 95 -8.13 -9.87 -1.09
N TYR A 96 -9.20 -10.04 -0.32
CA TYR A 96 -10.21 -11.08 -0.56
C TYR A 96 -11.32 -10.68 -1.53
N SER A 97 -11.31 -9.44 -2.03
CA SER A 97 -12.25 -9.01 -3.07
C SER A 97 -11.82 -9.54 -4.44
N VAL A 98 -12.73 -9.48 -5.41
CA VAL A 98 -12.42 -9.75 -6.83
C VAL A 98 -11.28 -8.85 -7.35
N ASN A 99 -10.96 -7.79 -6.61
CA ASN A 99 -10.09 -6.69 -7.01
C ASN A 99 -8.73 -6.72 -6.31
N ARG A 100 -8.28 -7.92 -5.89
CA ARG A 100 -6.94 -8.18 -5.35
C ARG A 100 -5.81 -7.54 -6.19
N ASN A 101 -5.97 -7.48 -7.52
CA ASN A 101 -4.98 -6.90 -8.44
C ASN A 101 -4.61 -5.45 -8.11
N TYR A 102 -5.53 -4.64 -7.58
CA TYR A 102 -5.22 -3.25 -7.21
C TYR A 102 -4.31 -3.17 -5.99
N LEU A 103 -4.57 -4.02 -4.98
CA LEU A 103 -3.69 -4.13 -3.82
C LEU A 103 -2.32 -4.65 -4.25
N GLU A 104 -2.26 -5.67 -5.11
CA GLU A 104 -1.00 -6.18 -5.62
C GLU A 104 -0.21 -5.10 -6.38
N HIS A 105 -0.87 -4.36 -7.29
CA HIS A 105 -0.22 -3.28 -8.04
C HIS A 105 0.33 -2.20 -7.11
N PHE A 106 -0.48 -1.77 -6.13
CA PHE A 106 -0.03 -0.84 -5.10
C PHE A 106 1.19 -1.36 -4.35
N LEU A 107 1.15 -2.61 -3.86
CA LEU A 107 2.27 -3.22 -3.14
C LEU A 107 3.53 -3.33 -4.01
N TYR A 108 3.37 -3.66 -5.29
CA TYR A 108 4.49 -3.71 -6.23
C TYR A 108 5.12 -2.35 -6.42
N ASP A 109 4.34 -1.30 -6.67
CA ASP A 109 4.85 0.05 -6.85
C ASP A 109 5.55 0.55 -5.58
N ARG A 110 4.96 0.30 -4.41
CA ARG A 110 5.58 0.68 -3.14
C ARG A 110 6.88 -0.09 -2.88
N ALA A 111 6.90 -1.39 -3.15
CA ALA A 111 8.10 -2.19 -3.02
C ALA A 111 9.20 -1.74 -3.99
N TYR A 112 8.85 -1.36 -5.22
CA TYR A 112 9.81 -0.79 -6.18
C TYR A 112 10.42 0.52 -5.66
N ASP A 113 9.57 1.47 -5.27
CA ASP A 113 9.98 2.78 -4.75
C ASP A 113 10.85 2.68 -3.50
N LEU A 114 10.63 1.63 -2.71
CA LEU A 114 11.42 1.34 -1.52
C LEU A 114 12.77 0.70 -1.88
N ILE A 115 12.81 -0.26 -2.81
CA ILE A 115 14.00 -1.09 -3.09
C ILE A 115 14.99 -0.36 -4.01
N LYS A 116 14.51 0.34 -5.04
CA LYS A 116 15.35 0.94 -6.07
C LYS A 116 16.42 1.87 -5.51
N PRO A 117 16.10 2.85 -4.63
CA PRO A 117 17.12 3.76 -4.10
C PRO A 117 18.20 3.06 -3.27
N VAL A 118 17.85 1.99 -2.55
CA VAL A 118 18.81 1.23 -1.72
C VAL A 118 19.82 0.49 -2.60
N LEU A 119 19.36 -0.12 -3.69
CA LEU A 119 20.24 -0.82 -4.62
C LEU A 119 21.10 0.16 -5.44
N GLU A 120 20.59 1.35 -5.76
CA GLU A 120 21.39 2.40 -6.39
C GLU A 120 22.48 2.95 -5.46
N GLU A 121 22.17 3.11 -4.16
CA GLU A 121 23.16 3.57 -3.16
C GLU A 121 24.28 2.53 -2.93
N LYS A 122 23.93 1.24 -2.85
CA LYS A 122 24.87 0.16 -2.57
C LYS A 122 25.59 -0.38 -3.82
N GLY A 123 24.92 -0.35 -4.96
CA GLY A 123 25.35 -0.96 -6.21
C GLY A 123 26.35 -0.12 -7.01
N LEU A 124 27.35 0.48 -6.36
CA LEU A 124 28.32 1.37 -7.02
C LEU A 124 29.09 0.71 -8.17
N ASP A 125 29.15 -0.63 -8.20
CA ASP A 125 29.81 -1.43 -9.24
C ASP A 125 28.83 -2.17 -10.18
N LEU A 126 27.52 -1.97 -10.05
CA LEU A 126 26.51 -2.66 -10.87
C LEU A 126 26.07 -1.82 -12.06
N THR A 127 25.75 -2.48 -13.17
CA THR A 127 25.08 -1.85 -14.32
C THR A 127 23.61 -1.54 -13.99
N GLU A 128 23.01 -0.62 -14.74
CA GLU A 128 21.58 -0.29 -14.59
C GLU A 128 20.67 -1.50 -14.82
N GLU A 129 21.03 -2.38 -15.76
CA GLU A 129 20.31 -3.63 -16.04
C GLU A 129 20.38 -4.60 -14.84
N GLU A 130 21.54 -4.74 -14.20
CA GLU A 130 21.70 -5.57 -13.00
C GLU A 130 20.93 -5.01 -11.81
N ILE A 131 20.91 -3.68 -11.65
CA ILE A 131 20.10 -3.02 -10.63
C ILE A 131 18.62 -3.31 -10.89
N GLU A 132 18.12 -3.08 -12.12
CA GLU A 132 16.72 -3.33 -12.47
C GLU A 132 16.30 -4.79 -12.25
N PHE A 133 17.15 -5.75 -12.65
CA PHE A 133 16.88 -7.17 -12.42
C PHE A 133 16.75 -7.48 -10.91
N ARG A 134 17.68 -6.96 -10.09
CA ARG A 134 17.64 -7.13 -8.63
C ARG A 134 16.41 -6.48 -8.02
N VAL A 135 16.06 -5.25 -8.43
CA VAL A 135 14.85 -4.56 -7.97
C VAL A 135 13.62 -5.41 -8.23
N HIS A 136 13.47 -5.93 -9.45
CA HIS A 136 12.34 -6.79 -9.79
C HIS A 136 12.30 -8.05 -8.91
N PHE A 137 13.42 -8.74 -8.76
CA PHE A 137 13.51 -9.95 -7.93
C PHE A 137 13.07 -9.69 -6.48
N TYR A 138 13.64 -8.68 -5.84
CA TYR A 138 13.30 -8.35 -4.44
C TYR A 138 11.89 -7.79 -4.30
N LYS A 139 11.40 -7.02 -5.27
CA LYS A 139 10.03 -6.50 -5.30
C LYS A 139 9.03 -7.65 -5.29
N TYR A 140 9.22 -8.65 -6.16
CA TYR A 140 8.34 -9.82 -6.19
C TYR A 140 8.42 -10.64 -4.90
N GLY A 141 9.63 -10.82 -4.35
CA GLY A 141 9.82 -11.48 -3.05
C GLY A 141 9.07 -10.78 -1.92
N LEU A 142 9.28 -9.47 -1.76
CA LEU A 142 8.65 -8.67 -0.71
C LEU A 142 7.12 -8.69 -0.81
N VAL A 143 6.56 -8.46 -2.01
CA VAL A 143 5.11 -8.52 -2.20
C VAL A 143 4.57 -9.92 -1.90
N GLY A 144 5.23 -10.98 -2.37
CA GLY A 144 4.85 -12.35 -2.05
C GLY A 144 4.77 -12.59 -0.54
N PHE A 145 5.81 -12.20 0.20
CA PHE A 145 5.81 -12.29 1.67
C PHE A 145 4.68 -11.50 2.34
N ILE A 146 4.38 -10.30 1.86
CA ILE A 146 3.28 -9.48 2.39
C ILE A 146 1.93 -10.18 2.17
N LEU A 147 1.71 -10.75 0.98
CA LEU A 147 0.46 -11.45 0.66
C LEU A 147 0.31 -12.72 1.52
N ASP A 148 1.37 -13.49 1.69
CA ASP A 148 1.38 -14.65 2.60
C ASP A 148 1.10 -14.25 4.05
N TRP A 149 1.67 -13.12 4.51
CA TRP A 149 1.40 -12.59 5.85
C TRP A 149 -0.06 -12.17 6.02
N ILE A 150 -0.66 -11.54 5.01
CA ILE A 150 -2.10 -11.23 4.98
C ILE A 150 -2.92 -12.52 5.07
N ASP A 151 -2.57 -13.55 4.29
CA ASP A 151 -3.25 -14.85 4.28
C ASP A 151 -3.14 -15.60 5.61
N SER A 152 -2.02 -15.46 6.31
CA SER A 152 -1.85 -16.01 7.66
C SER A 152 -2.74 -15.31 8.72
N GLY A 153 -3.37 -14.18 8.36
CA GLY A 153 -4.17 -13.37 9.26
C GLY A 153 -3.37 -12.31 10.04
N LEU A 154 -2.20 -11.91 9.52
CA LEU A 154 -1.26 -10.97 10.13
C LEU A 154 -0.71 -11.46 11.49
N GLN A 155 -0.30 -12.72 11.58
CA GLN A 155 0.13 -13.32 12.87
C GLN A 155 1.55 -12.96 13.28
N GLU A 156 2.45 -12.78 12.31
CA GLU A 156 3.85 -12.40 12.59
C GLU A 156 3.96 -10.93 12.98
N ASN A 157 4.91 -10.64 13.87
CA ASN A 157 5.17 -9.28 14.35
C ASN A 157 5.82 -8.42 13.24
N PRO A 158 5.31 -7.20 12.97
CA PRO A 158 5.86 -6.28 11.97
C PRO A 158 7.36 -5.99 12.09
N GLN A 159 7.87 -5.83 13.31
CA GLN A 159 9.29 -5.55 13.56
C GLN A 159 10.16 -6.75 13.19
N ASP A 160 9.73 -7.96 13.56
CA ASP A 160 10.46 -9.19 13.23
C ASP A 160 10.50 -9.43 11.71
N LEU A 161 9.37 -9.19 11.02
CA LEU A 161 9.29 -9.29 9.56
C LEU A 161 10.20 -8.28 8.87
N ALA A 162 10.11 -7.01 9.24
CA ALA A 162 10.95 -5.96 8.69
C ALA A 162 12.44 -6.28 8.90
N HIS A 163 12.81 -6.71 10.10
CA HIS A 163 14.19 -7.04 10.41
C HIS A 163 14.71 -8.24 9.58
N ARG A 164 13.92 -9.32 9.45
CA ARG A 164 14.30 -10.50 8.65
C ARG A 164 14.50 -10.15 7.17
N ILE A 165 13.62 -9.34 6.59
CA ILE A 165 13.73 -8.92 5.19
C ILE A 165 14.93 -7.99 5.00
N TYR A 166 15.19 -7.09 5.96
CA TYR A 166 16.36 -6.23 5.94
C TYR A 166 17.66 -7.05 5.94
N GLN A 167 17.78 -8.05 6.81
CA GLN A 167 18.96 -8.92 6.87
C GLN A 167 19.21 -9.71 5.57
N LEU A 168 18.14 -10.09 4.85
CA LEU A 168 18.28 -10.74 3.54
C LEU A 168 18.86 -9.78 2.51
N LEU A 169 18.50 -8.49 2.56
CA LEU A 169 18.96 -7.44 1.65
C LEU A 169 20.33 -6.86 2.01
N GLU A 170 20.70 -6.86 3.30
CA GLU A 170 21.99 -6.34 3.77
C GLU A 170 23.17 -7.22 3.37
N LYS A 171 22.95 -8.54 3.24
CA LYS A 171 23.99 -9.53 2.94
C LYS A 171 24.30 -9.69 1.45
N LEU A 172 23.84 -8.77 0.61
CA LEU A 172 24.00 -8.73 -0.86
C LEU A 172 24.89 -7.58 -1.29
#